data_AF-A0A5E5QNV1-F1
#
_entry.id   AF-A0A5E5QNV1-F1
#
_cell.length_a   1.000
_cell.length_b   1.000
_cell.length_c   1.000
_cell.angle_alpha   90.00
_cell.angle_beta   90.00
_cell.angle_gamma   90.00
#
_symmetry.space_group_name_H-M   'P 1'
#
loop_
_entity.id
_entity.type
_entity.pdbx_description
1 polymer ?
#
loop_
_entity_poly.entity_id
_entity_poly.type
_entity_poly.pdbx_seq_one_letter_code
_entity_poly.pdbx_strand_id
1 'polypeptide(L)'
;QININSQNLNILSSQDTNNTKSNTKHKNLNVSYTVYGTNSGGLSGSISRDSSTSNSQQTTHHNTSLTATNINLNTTQNTKIKGANLQATTQLNINTKNLEVSSVQNKHKAKTRSQGASLGKNGTLPFYRKNITPPVIPPFFI
;
A
#
# COMPACT_ATOMS: atom_id res chain seq x y z
N GLN A 1 -5.90 15.81 41.90
CA GLN A 1 -6.06 14.37 42.18
C GLN A 1 -7.28 13.87 41.42
N ILE A 2 -7.23 12.65 40.89
CA ILE A 2 -8.34 11.94 40.23
C ILE A 2 -8.75 10.78 41.12
N ASN A 3 -10.05 10.66 41.41
CA ASN A 3 -10.62 9.50 42.11
C ASN A 3 -11.85 9.04 41.33
N ILE A 4 -11.83 7.79 40.85
CA ILE A 4 -12.95 7.19 40.13
C ILE A 4 -13.44 6.00 40.95
N ASN A 5 -14.73 5.99 41.26
CA ASN A 5 -15.40 4.87 41.92
C ASN A 5 -16.51 4.39 40.99
N SER A 6 -16.44 3.14 40.52
CA SER A 6 -17.45 2.58 39.61
C SER A 6 -17.52 1.07 39.72
N GLN A 7 -18.56 0.44 39.17
CA GLN A 7 -18.55 -1.03 39.08
C GLN A 7 -17.60 -1.51 37.97
N ASN A 8 -17.63 -0.82 36.83
CA ASN A 8 -16.75 -1.04 35.70
C ASN A 8 -16.22 0.29 35.19
N LEU A 9 -14.94 0.32 34.79
CA LEU A 9 -14.28 1.50 34.24
C LEU A 9 -13.63 1.18 32.90
N ASN A 10 -13.90 2.01 31.89
CA ASN A 10 -13.27 1.91 30.58
C ASN A 10 -12.55 3.22 30.25
N ILE A 11 -11.24 3.15 30.01
CA ILE A 11 -10.41 4.26 29.53
C ILE A 11 -9.88 3.81 28.16
N LEU A 12 -10.47 4.34 27.09
CA LEU A 12 -10.28 3.84 25.72
C LEU A 12 -9.81 4.97 24.79
N SER A 13 -8.80 4.69 23.97
CA SER A 13 -8.40 5.55 22.84
C SER A 13 -9.55 5.74 21.86
N SER A 14 -9.64 6.91 21.24
CA SER A 14 -10.45 7.04 20.02
C SER A 14 -9.74 6.41 18.82
N GLN A 15 -10.52 6.07 17.79
CA GLN A 15 -10.02 5.49 16.54
C GLN A 15 -10.66 6.21 15.35
N ASP A 16 -9.82 6.72 14.46
CA ASP A 16 -10.23 7.31 13.19
C ASP A 16 -9.73 6.43 12.04
N THR A 17 -10.63 6.10 11.10
CA THR A 17 -10.32 5.24 9.95
C THR A 17 -10.62 5.97 8.64
N ASN A 18 -9.58 6.18 7.84
CA ASN A 18 -9.67 6.78 6.51
C ASN A 18 -9.47 5.70 5.44
N ASN A 19 -10.36 5.68 4.45
CA ASN A 19 -10.32 4.75 3.33
C ASN A 19 -10.23 5.53 2.01
N THR A 20 -9.13 5.36 1.29
CA THR A 20 -8.90 5.96 -0.02
C THR A 20 -8.91 4.86 -1.07
N LYS A 21 -9.91 4.89 -1.95
CA LYS A 21 -10.00 3.99 -3.10
C LYS A 21 -9.74 4.79 -4.37
N SER A 22 -8.65 4.48 -5.05
CA SER A 22 -8.34 4.99 -6.38
C SER A 22 -8.62 3.91 -7.43
N ASN A 23 -9.20 4.31 -8.56
CA ASN A 23 -9.41 3.45 -9.70
C ASN A 23 -8.95 4.18 -10.95
N THR A 24 -7.85 3.72 -11.52
CA THR A 24 -7.21 4.29 -12.70
C THR A 24 -7.43 3.34 -13.88
N LYS A 25 -7.96 3.85 -14.98
CA LYS A 25 -8.07 3.13 -16.24
C LYS A 25 -7.22 3.85 -17.27
N HIS A 26 -6.23 3.16 -17.81
CA HIS A 26 -5.36 3.69 -18.82
C HIS A 26 -5.68 3.04 -20.17
N LYS A 27 -5.70 3.87 -21.21
CA LYS A 27 -5.80 3.44 -22.60
C LYS A 27 -4.63 4.08 -23.31
N ASN A 28 -3.56 3.31 -23.49
CA ASN A 28 -2.35 3.82 -24.09
C ASN A 28 -2.36 3.47 -25.58
N LEU A 29 -2.13 4.48 -26.41
CA LEU A 29 -1.99 4.35 -27.86
C LEU A 29 -0.60 4.85 -28.21
N ASN A 30 0.29 3.96 -28.64
CA ASN A 30 1.60 4.33 -29.14
C ASN A 30 1.63 4.09 -30.65
N VAL A 31 2.00 5.15 -31.39
CA VAL A 31 2.19 5.12 -32.84
C VAL A 31 3.62 5.57 -33.09
N SER A 32 4.40 4.70 -33.72
CA SER A 32 5.80 4.99 -34.06
C SER A 32 6.00 4.83 -35.55
N TYR A 33 6.65 5.82 -36.16
CA TYR A 33 6.95 5.85 -37.59
C TYR A 33 8.46 5.84 -37.79
N THR A 34 8.97 4.76 -38.35
CA THR A 34 10.41 4.58 -38.59
C THR A 34 10.66 4.64 -40.09
N VAL A 35 11.42 5.65 -40.53
CA VAL A 35 11.87 5.80 -41.92
C VAL A 35 13.33 5.39 -41.99
N TYR A 36 13.59 4.17 -42.49
CA TYR A 36 14.93 3.80 -42.95
C TYR A 36 14.97 3.86 -44.47
N GLY A 37 16.03 4.49 -44.97
CA GLY A 37 16.27 4.73 -46.39
C GLY A 37 16.16 3.47 -47.23
N THR A 38 15.53 3.65 -48.40
CA THR A 38 15.35 2.69 -49.50
C THR A 38 14.57 1.41 -49.16
N ASN A 39 13.24 1.56 -49.14
CA ASN A 39 12.21 0.54 -49.47
C ASN A 39 11.51 -0.28 -48.36
N SER A 40 11.46 0.14 -47.10
CA SER A 40 10.48 -0.42 -46.15
C SER A 40 10.15 0.51 -44.99
N GLY A 41 9.23 1.47 -45.23
CA GLY A 41 8.61 2.24 -44.16
C GLY A 41 7.72 1.34 -43.31
N GLY A 42 8.14 1.04 -42.08
CA GLY A 42 7.36 0.27 -41.12
C GLY A 42 6.52 1.19 -40.24
N LEU A 43 5.19 1.17 -40.40
CA LEU A 43 4.27 1.77 -39.42
C LEU A 43 3.97 0.72 -38.36
N SER A 44 4.44 0.97 -37.13
CA SER A 44 4.12 0.12 -35.99
C SER A 44 3.16 0.85 -35.05
N GLY A 45 2.19 0.09 -34.54
CA GLY A 45 1.18 0.60 -33.62
C GLY A 45 0.93 -0.42 -32.53
N SER A 46 0.86 0.06 -31.30
CA SER A 46 0.42 -0.74 -30.17
C SER A 46 -0.73 -0.05 -29.46
N ILE A 47 -1.71 -0.85 -29.05
CA ILE A 47 -2.79 -0.41 -28.19
C ILE A 47 -2.79 -1.29 -26.95
N SER A 48 -2.77 -0.65 -25.78
CA SER A 48 -2.94 -1.35 -24.51
C SER A 48 -4.07 -0.72 -23.71
N ARG A 49 -4.76 -1.58 -22.96
CA ARG A 49 -5.75 -1.18 -21.97
C ARG A 49 -5.33 -1.81 -20.66
N ASP A 50 -5.20 -0.99 -19.65
CA ASP A 50 -4.95 -1.45 -18.30
C ASP A 50 -5.86 -0.73 -17.31
N SER A 51 -6.16 -1.43 -16.23
CA SER A 51 -6.97 -0.93 -15.13
C SER A 51 -6.25 -1.27 -13.85
N SER A 52 -6.18 -0.30 -12.95
CA SER A 52 -5.57 -0.44 -11.64
C SER A 52 -6.51 0.10 -10.58
N THR A 53 -6.86 -0.76 -9.63
CA THR A 53 -7.56 -0.36 -8.41
C THR A 53 -6.54 -0.33 -7.28
N SER A 54 -6.42 0.79 -6.59
CA SER A 54 -5.65 0.93 -5.36
C SER A 54 -6.59 1.23 -4.22
N ASN A 55 -6.50 0.46 -3.14
CA ASN A 55 -7.21 0.72 -1.90
C ASN A 55 -6.20 0.94 -0.79
N SER A 56 -6.26 2.08 -0.12
CA SER A 56 -5.46 2.41 1.04
C SER A 56 -6.38 2.67 2.23
N GLN A 57 -6.15 1.96 3.33
CA GLN A 57 -6.84 2.15 4.59
C GLN A 57 -5.82 2.56 5.64
N GLN A 58 -6.10 3.65 6.35
CA GLN A 58 -5.31 4.14 7.44
C GLN A 58 -6.20 4.24 8.68
N THR A 59 -5.80 3.57 9.77
CA THR A 59 -6.42 3.69 11.08
C THR A 59 -5.46 4.39 12.02
N THR A 60 -5.87 5.52 12.57
CA THR A 60 -5.13 6.27 13.58
C THR A 60 -5.84 6.11 14.92
N HIS A 61 -5.08 5.86 15.98
CA HIS A 61 -5.56 5.82 17.34
C HIS A 61 -5.10 7.06 18.09
N HIS A 62 -6.02 7.72 18.81
CA HIS A 62 -5.68 8.83 19.70
C HIS A 62 -5.80 8.36 21.14
N ASN A 63 -4.65 8.23 21.80
CA ASN A 63 -4.62 7.73 23.18
C ASN A 63 -5.29 8.71 24.14
N THR A 64 -6.06 8.20 25.09
CA THR A 64 -6.57 9.00 26.21
C THR A 64 -5.42 9.38 27.13
N SER A 65 -5.26 10.65 27.48
CA SER A 65 -4.26 11.08 28.47
C SER A 65 -4.96 11.45 29.77
N LEU A 66 -4.54 10.83 30.88
CA LEU A 66 -4.99 11.20 32.24
C LEU A 66 -3.76 11.56 33.06
N THR A 67 -3.59 12.85 33.32
CA THR A 67 -2.48 13.38 34.12
C THR A 67 -3.01 14.00 35.39
N ALA A 68 -2.50 13.57 36.55
CA ALA A 68 -2.81 14.19 37.84
C ALA A 68 -1.71 13.92 38.87
N THR A 69 -1.76 14.58 40.01
CA THR A 69 -0.82 14.28 41.11
C THR A 69 -0.99 12.86 41.64
N ASN A 70 -2.23 12.51 41.97
CA ASN A 70 -2.64 11.19 42.41
C ASN A 70 -3.81 10.73 41.55
N ILE A 71 -3.78 9.47 41.09
CA ILE A 71 -4.86 8.82 40.34
C ILE A 71 -5.27 7.58 41.13
N ASN A 72 -6.53 7.51 41.55
CA ASN A 72 -7.10 6.36 42.23
C ASN A 72 -8.30 5.83 41.44
N LEU A 73 -8.18 4.63 40.90
CA LEU A 73 -9.22 3.93 40.16
C LEU A 73 -9.74 2.78 41.04
N ASN A 74 -10.91 2.95 41.65
CA ASN A 74 -11.56 1.92 42.45
C ASN A 74 -12.75 1.35 41.69
N THR A 75 -12.64 0.09 41.28
CA THR A 75 -13.70 -0.64 40.61
C THR A 75 -14.01 -1.96 41.28
N THR A 76 -15.29 -2.32 41.34
CA THR A 76 -15.70 -3.57 42.00
C THR A 76 -15.61 -4.78 41.07
N GLN A 77 -15.61 -4.59 39.75
CA GLN A 77 -15.57 -5.68 38.76
C GLN A 77 -14.44 -5.54 37.73
N ASN A 78 -14.58 -4.68 36.72
CA ASN A 78 -13.64 -4.65 35.60
C ASN A 78 -13.09 -3.25 35.36
N THR A 79 -11.77 -3.15 35.17
CA THR A 79 -11.10 -1.95 34.67
C THR A 79 -10.41 -2.28 33.35
N LYS A 80 -10.76 -1.55 32.29
CA LYS A 80 -10.19 -1.69 30.96
C LYS A 80 -9.47 -0.40 30.56
N ILE A 81 -8.19 -0.51 30.28
CA ILE A 81 -7.32 0.58 29.87
C ILE A 81 -6.75 0.20 28.50
N LYS A 82 -7.33 0.75 27.43
CA LYS A 82 -6.93 0.42 26.06
C LYS A 82 -6.50 1.68 25.30
N GLY A 83 -5.22 1.79 25.01
CA GLY A 83 -4.69 2.98 24.35
C GLY A 83 -4.81 4.24 25.21
N ALA A 84 -4.31 4.18 26.44
CA ALA A 84 -4.35 5.30 27.36
C ALA A 84 -3.01 5.50 28.05
N ASN A 85 -2.68 6.76 28.32
CA ASN A 85 -1.50 7.20 29.02
C ASN A 85 -1.95 7.74 30.39
N LEU A 86 -1.73 6.95 31.45
CA LEU A 86 -2.05 7.34 32.82
C LEU A 86 -0.77 7.83 33.49
N GLN A 87 -0.69 9.13 33.76
CA GLN A 87 0.47 9.74 34.39
C GLN A 87 0.09 10.32 35.75
N ALA A 88 0.51 9.64 36.81
CA ALA A 88 0.47 10.18 38.16
C ALA A 88 1.84 10.72 38.56
N THR A 89 1.93 11.96 39.03
CA THR A 89 3.23 12.52 39.47
C THR A 89 3.68 11.95 40.81
N THR A 90 2.74 11.49 41.63
CA THR A 90 2.99 10.98 42.98
C THR A 90 2.55 9.54 43.10
N GLN A 91 1.27 9.22 42.83
CA GLN A 91 0.76 7.86 43.02
C GLN A 91 -0.36 7.48 42.05
N LEU A 92 -0.24 6.30 41.44
CA LEU A 92 -1.27 5.65 40.63
C LEU A 92 -1.74 4.38 41.34
N ASN A 93 -2.96 4.39 41.87
CA ASN A 93 -3.60 3.23 42.50
C ASN A 93 -4.74 2.71 41.62
N ILE A 94 -4.74 1.41 41.37
CA ILE A 94 -5.81 0.72 40.64
C ILE A 94 -6.28 -0.46 41.48
N ASN A 95 -7.45 -0.32 42.08
CA ASN A 95 -8.13 -1.37 42.82
C ASN A 95 -9.27 -1.92 41.95
N THR A 96 -9.13 -3.14 41.45
CA THR A 96 -10.11 -3.80 40.57
C THR A 96 -10.05 -5.29 40.77
N LYS A 97 -11.15 -5.99 40.50
CA LYS A 97 -11.15 -7.46 40.45
C LYS A 97 -10.46 -7.97 39.20
N ASN A 98 -10.77 -7.38 38.04
CA ASN A 98 -10.13 -7.70 36.76
C ASN A 98 -9.53 -6.44 36.13
N LEU A 99 -8.27 -6.53 35.70
CA LEU A 99 -7.55 -5.44 35.02
C LEU A 99 -7.14 -5.88 33.62
N GLU A 100 -7.68 -5.21 32.61
CA GLU A 100 -7.26 -5.35 31.21
C GLU A 100 -6.48 -4.10 30.80
N VAL A 101 -5.22 -4.27 30.41
CA VAL A 101 -4.39 -3.19 29.86
C VAL A 101 -3.91 -3.59 28.49
N SER A 102 -4.09 -2.71 27.51
CA SER A 102 -3.68 -2.97 26.13
C SER A 102 -3.23 -1.70 25.43
N SER A 103 -2.13 -1.80 24.70
CA SER A 103 -1.71 -0.72 23.80
C SER A 103 -2.44 -0.82 22.46
N VAL A 104 -2.57 0.30 21.77
CA VAL A 104 -3.10 0.38 20.41
C VAL A 104 -2.06 1.09 19.54
N GLN A 105 -2.01 0.71 18.26
CA GLN A 105 -1.04 1.25 17.32
C GLN A 105 -1.75 1.64 16.03
N ASN A 106 -1.27 2.71 15.39
CA ASN A 106 -1.73 3.11 14.08
C ASN A 106 -1.47 1.99 13.06
N LYS A 107 -2.37 1.85 12.08
CA LYS A 107 -2.27 0.81 11.06
C LYS A 107 -2.45 1.44 9.69
N HIS A 108 -1.56 1.08 8.77
CA HIS A 108 -1.67 1.43 7.36
C HIS A 108 -1.74 0.14 6.55
N LYS A 109 -2.75 0.04 5.67
CA LYS A 109 -2.95 -1.08 4.76
C LYS A 109 -3.13 -0.54 3.35
N ALA A 110 -2.19 -0.80 2.46
CA ALA A 110 -2.32 -0.51 1.05
C ALA A 110 -2.45 -1.81 0.24
N LYS A 111 -3.36 -1.84 -0.73
CA LYS A 111 -3.57 -2.96 -1.64
C LYS A 111 -3.81 -2.45 -3.05
N THR A 112 -2.91 -2.78 -3.95
CA THR A 112 -3.04 -2.48 -5.38
C THR A 112 -3.34 -3.75 -6.16
N ARG A 113 -4.28 -3.66 -7.11
CA ARG A 113 -4.58 -4.72 -8.08
C ARG A 113 -4.62 -4.10 -9.46
N SER A 114 -3.83 -4.63 -10.39
CA SER A 114 -3.83 -4.22 -11.80
C SER A 114 -4.21 -5.39 -12.71
N GLN A 115 -4.92 -5.08 -13.79
CA GLN A 115 -5.26 -6.00 -14.88
C GLN A 115 -5.09 -5.25 -16.20
N GLY A 116 -4.31 -5.79 -17.12
CA GLY A 116 -4.05 -5.17 -18.41
C GLY A 116 -3.92 -6.18 -19.54
N ALA A 117 -4.31 -5.75 -20.73
CA ALA A 117 -4.16 -6.49 -21.98
C ALA A 117 -3.55 -5.54 -23.03
N SER A 118 -2.51 -6.01 -23.72
CA SER A 118 -1.89 -5.29 -24.83
C SER A 118 -2.06 -6.07 -26.12
N LEU A 119 -2.36 -5.37 -27.20
CA LEU A 119 -2.40 -5.90 -28.56
C LEU A 119 -1.41 -5.07 -29.38
N GLY A 120 -0.26 -5.67 -29.69
CA GLY A 120 0.73 -5.10 -30.59
C GLY A 120 0.49 -5.63 -32.00
N LYS A 121 0.27 -4.74 -32.97
CA LYS A 121 0.34 -5.12 -34.38
C LYS A 121 1.76 -4.88 -34.84
N ASN A 122 2.66 -5.82 -34.52
CA ASN A 122 3.86 -5.99 -35.32
C ASN A 122 3.39 -6.56 -36.65
N GLY A 123 3.45 -5.77 -37.71
CA GLY A 123 3.63 -6.35 -39.02
C GLY A 123 4.95 -7.10 -38.97
N THR A 124 4.92 -8.40 -38.72
CA THR A 124 6.03 -9.27 -39.08
C THR A 124 6.16 -9.15 -40.59
N LEU A 125 7.07 -8.30 -41.06
CA LEU A 125 7.82 -8.59 -42.28
C LEU A 125 8.28 -10.05 -42.11
N PRO A 126 7.95 -10.97 -43.03
CA PRO A 126 8.35 -12.36 -42.88
C PRO A 126 9.85 -12.43 -42.63
N PHE A 127 10.26 -13.21 -41.64
CA PHE A 127 11.67 -13.55 -41.45
C PHE A 127 12.13 -14.34 -42.69
N TYR A 128 12.69 -13.63 -43.66
CA TYR A 128 13.44 -14.26 -44.74
C TYR A 128 14.82 -14.61 -44.18
N ARG A 129 15.01 -15.86 -43.71
CA ARG A 129 16.36 -16.37 -43.54
C ARG A 129 16.97 -16.50 -44.92
N LYS A 130 17.70 -15.48 -45.36
CA LYS A 130 18.61 -15.61 -46.50
C LYS A 130 19.72 -16.56 -46.04
N ASN A 131 19.71 -17.78 -46.57
CA ASN A 131 20.78 -18.74 -46.37
C ASN A 131 22.01 -18.16 -47.08
N ILE A 132 22.89 -17.49 -46.32
CA ILE A 132 24.14 -16.94 -46.85
C ILE A 132 25.12 -18.10 -46.87
N THR A 133 25.35 -18.69 -48.05
CA THR A 133 26.53 -19.52 -48.27
C THR A 133 27.76 -18.65 -48.09
N PRO A 134 28.73 -19.03 -47.24
CA PRO A 134 29.94 -18.23 -47.04
C PRO A 134 30.72 -18.12 -48.36
N PRO A 135 31.30 -16.95 -48.67
CA PRO A 135 32.11 -16.78 -49.87
C PRO A 135 33.36 -17.66 -49.80
N VAL A 136 33.59 -18.46 -50.83
CA VAL A 136 34.83 -19.21 -51.02
C VAL A 136 35.93 -18.21 -51.38
N ILE A 137 36.96 -18.11 -50.53
CA ILE A 137 38.12 -17.26 -50.73
C ILE A 137 39.09 -17.99 -51.69
N PRO A 138 39.38 -17.47 -52.89
CA PRO A 138 40.41 -18.07 -53.73
C PRO A 138 41.81 -17.73 -53.17
N PRO A 139 42.79 -18.64 -53.29
CA PRO A 139 44.12 -18.43 -52.74
C PRO A 139 44.88 -17.36 -53.52
N PHE A 140 45.51 -16.44 -52.78
CA PHE A 140 46.49 -15.50 -53.31
C PHE A 140 47.72 -16.28 -53.80
N PHE A 141 48.09 -16.10 -55.06
CA PHE A 141 49.45 -16.42 -55.53
C PHE A 141 50.31 -15.16 -55.49
N ILE A 142 51.50 -15.35 -54.93
CA ILE A 142 52.57 -14.37 -54.65
C ILE A 142 53.28 -13.99 -55.95
#